data_AF-A0A1D6FN00-F1
#
_entry.id   AF-A0A1D6FN00-F1
#
_cell.length_a   1.000
_cell.length_b   1.000
_cell.length_c   1.000
_cell.angle_alpha   90.00
_cell.angle_beta   90.00
_cell.angle_gamma   90.00
#
_symmetry.space_group_name_H-M   'P 1'
#
loop_
_entity.id
_entity.type
_entity.pdbx_description
1 polymer ?
#
loop_
_entity_poly.entity_id
_entity_poly.type
_entity_poly.pdbx_seq_one_letter_code
_entity_poly.pdbx_strand_id
1 'polypeptide(L)'
;MLDANLSPESLKAACIMAYEFGVPVLFEPVSVVKCRRIAPVAEYITCTSPNEIELVAMANSLSPSVKYNFHTIEQFKEKADTVEYIFQMLSPAMFFLLEKGIKLLIVTLGSNGVFICCKEHTNFMKDQHKCKQTPFSRQLLEKMDGCFPSNNLVNLCRESSSRTCVFHLPAISASVISLTGAGDCLVGGALSALCAGFDIIQSVAVGVAIAKASVESEANIPDDISAASIADDAQSVLHSAKVLWCK
;
A
#
# COMPACT_ATOMS: atom_id res chain seq x y z
N MET A 1 4.33 -0.48 12.72
CA MET A 1 2.95 -0.41 12.20
C MET A 1 2.05 -0.07 13.37
N LEU A 2 1.13 0.89 13.19
CA LEU A 2 0.12 1.27 14.18
C LEU A 2 -1.23 1.17 13.49
N ASP A 3 -2.23 0.59 14.17
CA ASP A 3 -3.58 0.56 13.64
C ASP A 3 -4.45 1.66 14.27
N ALA A 4 -5.59 1.92 13.64
CA ALA A 4 -6.54 2.89 14.15
C ALA A 4 -7.38 2.37 15.33
N ASN A 5 -7.13 1.17 15.87
CA ASN A 5 -7.79 0.70 17.09
C ASN A 5 -7.26 1.42 18.33
N LEU A 6 -5.98 1.84 18.31
CA LEU A 6 -5.35 2.62 19.37
C LEU A 6 -6.16 3.87 19.74
N SER A 7 -6.14 4.23 21.03
CA SER A 7 -6.72 5.50 21.49
C SER A 7 -5.98 6.69 20.84
N PRO A 8 -6.62 7.85 20.67
CA PRO A 8 -5.97 9.04 20.10
C PRO A 8 -4.65 9.41 20.81
N GLU A 9 -4.62 9.27 22.14
CA GLU A 9 -3.45 9.57 22.98
C GLU A 9 -2.32 8.58 22.72
N SER A 10 -2.65 7.28 22.65
CA SER A 10 -1.68 6.21 22.40
C SER A 10 -1.10 6.31 20.98
N LEU A 11 -1.96 6.57 19.99
CA LEU A 11 -1.55 6.78 18.60
C LEU A 11 -0.60 7.97 18.49
N LYS A 12 -0.95 9.11 19.10
CA LYS A 12 -0.10 10.31 19.11
C LYS A 12 1.25 10.06 19.78
N ALA A 13 1.25 9.44 20.96
CA ALA A 13 2.49 9.13 21.68
C ALA A 13 3.42 8.22 20.87
N ALA A 14 2.89 7.15 20.27
CA ALA A 14 3.67 6.23 19.44
C ALA A 14 4.21 6.90 18.17
N CYS A 15 3.41 7.75 17.51
CA CYS A 15 3.84 8.51 16.34
C CYS A 15 4.97 9.50 16.67
N ILE A 16 4.86 10.25 17.76
CA ILE A 16 5.89 11.20 18.20
C ILE A 16 7.20 10.46 18.50
N MET A 17 7.11 9.37 19.26
CA MET A 17 8.28 8.54 19.56
C MET A 17 8.95 8.05 18.27
N ALA A 18 8.19 7.47 17.34
CA ALA A 18 8.75 7.01 16.07
C ALA A 18 9.41 8.14 15.27
N TYR A 19 8.78 9.32 15.23
CA TYR A 19 9.30 10.51 14.56
C TYR A 19 10.63 10.99 15.16
N GLU A 20 10.73 11.09 16.49
CA GLU A 20 11.94 11.51 17.21
C GLU A 20 13.14 10.57 16.95
N PHE A 21 12.88 9.28 16.75
CA PHE A 21 13.91 8.28 16.42
C PHE A 21 14.09 8.04 14.91
N GLY A 22 13.42 8.82 14.05
CA GLY A 22 13.51 8.67 12.60
C GLY A 22 12.96 7.34 12.05
N VAL A 23 12.05 6.69 12.78
CA VAL A 23 11.43 5.42 12.40
C VAL A 23 10.16 5.69 11.57
N PRO A 24 10.03 5.09 10.37
CA PRO A 24 8.85 5.28 9.53
C PRO A 24 7.60 4.65 10.15
N VAL A 25 6.49 5.38 10.12
CA VAL A 25 5.19 4.91 10.64
C VAL A 25 4.27 4.52 9.49
N LEU A 26 3.86 3.25 9.47
CA LEU A 26 2.69 2.80 8.70
C LEU A 26 1.46 2.85 9.60
N PHE A 27 0.43 3.60 9.17
CA PHE A 27 -0.88 3.70 9.80
C PHE A 27 -1.91 2.84 9.05
N GLU A 28 -2.44 1.82 9.73
CA GLU A 28 -3.50 0.96 9.21
C GLU A 28 -4.88 1.53 9.61
N PRO A 29 -5.72 1.96 8.65
CA PRO A 29 -6.95 2.70 8.94
C PRO A 29 -8.07 1.94 9.64
N VAL A 30 -8.12 0.60 9.52
CA VAL A 30 -9.09 -0.33 10.14
C VAL A 30 -10.55 -0.16 9.72
N SER A 31 -11.10 1.06 9.74
CA SER A 31 -12.47 1.35 9.32
C SER A 31 -12.69 2.83 9.03
N VAL A 32 -13.76 3.14 8.30
CA VAL A 32 -14.21 4.50 7.95
C VAL A 32 -14.36 5.44 9.17
N VAL A 33 -14.70 4.90 10.34
CA VAL A 33 -14.83 5.70 11.58
C VAL A 33 -13.47 5.90 12.23
N LYS A 34 -12.68 4.84 12.36
CA LYS A 34 -11.41 4.85 13.08
C LYS A 34 -10.31 5.55 12.30
N CYS A 35 -10.31 5.46 10.97
CA CYS A 35 -9.32 6.09 10.11
C CYS A 35 -9.17 7.60 10.34
N ARG A 36 -10.24 8.27 10.78
CA ARG A 36 -10.26 9.71 11.11
C ARG A 36 -9.31 10.11 12.25
N ARG A 37 -8.86 9.13 13.05
CA ARG A 37 -7.82 9.31 14.08
C ARG A 37 -6.47 9.71 13.51
N ILE A 38 -6.28 9.62 12.19
CA ILE A 38 -5.07 10.13 11.51
C ILE A 38 -4.95 11.66 11.58
N ALA A 39 -6.06 12.41 11.65
CA ALA A 39 -6.06 13.87 11.54
C ALA A 39 -5.05 14.59 12.47
N PRO A 40 -4.96 14.28 13.78
CA PRO A 40 -4.00 14.92 14.69
C PRO A 40 -2.55 14.42 14.55
N VAL A 41 -2.28 13.39 13.73
CA VAL A 41 -0.96 12.74 13.63
C VAL A 41 -0.43 12.62 12.21
N ALA A 42 -1.13 13.14 11.20
CA ALA A 42 -0.82 12.92 9.79
C ALA A 42 0.60 13.34 9.39
N GLU A 43 1.15 14.39 10.01
CA GLU A 43 2.52 14.85 9.76
C GLU A 43 3.60 13.83 10.18
N TYR A 44 3.28 12.92 11.12
CA TYR A 44 4.17 11.86 11.57
C TYR A 44 4.00 10.56 10.77
N ILE A 45 2.95 10.45 9.96
CA ILE A 45 2.66 9.24 9.20
C ILE A 45 3.51 9.19 7.93
N THR A 46 4.23 8.08 7.75
CA THR A 46 5.02 7.84 6.54
C THR A 46 4.17 7.16 5.47
N CYS A 47 3.44 6.11 5.84
CA CYS A 47 2.63 5.30 4.95
C CYS A 47 1.25 5.04 5.55
N THR A 48 0.24 4.86 4.72
CA THR A 48 -1.05 4.33 5.14
C THR A 48 -1.68 3.47 4.05
N SER A 49 -2.55 2.56 4.46
CA SER A 49 -3.10 1.48 3.63
C SER A 49 -4.64 1.46 3.53
N PRO A 50 -5.31 2.60 3.28
CA PRO A 50 -6.77 2.66 3.26
C PRO A 50 -7.37 1.86 2.10
N ASN A 51 -8.60 1.38 2.27
CA ASN A 51 -9.48 1.14 1.11
C ASN A 51 -10.04 2.45 0.54
N GLU A 52 -10.85 2.37 -0.53
CA GLU A 52 -11.37 3.54 -1.25
C GLU A 52 -12.19 4.48 -0.33
N ILE A 53 -13.01 3.89 0.54
CA ILE A 53 -13.94 4.64 1.40
C ILE A 53 -13.19 5.24 2.60
N GLU A 54 -12.23 4.50 3.17
CA GLU A 54 -11.34 4.99 4.21
C GLU A 54 -10.49 6.15 3.74
N LEU A 55 -9.94 6.09 2.51
CA LEU A 55 -9.14 7.15 1.92
C LEU A 55 -9.92 8.47 1.90
N VAL A 56 -11.17 8.42 1.43
CA VAL A 56 -12.07 9.57 1.41
C VAL A 56 -12.39 10.08 2.82
N ALA A 57 -12.66 9.17 3.76
CA ALA A 57 -12.94 9.55 5.14
C ALA A 57 -11.72 10.20 5.83
N MET A 58 -10.52 9.72 5.54
CA MET A 58 -9.26 10.30 6.02
C MET A 58 -9.07 11.70 5.45
N ALA A 59 -9.16 11.87 4.11
CA ALA A 59 -9.05 13.18 3.47
C ALA A 59 -10.07 14.18 4.03
N ASN A 60 -11.33 13.74 4.20
CA ASN A 60 -12.38 14.56 4.81
C ASN A 60 -12.14 14.92 6.28
N SER A 61 -11.41 14.10 7.03
CA SER A 61 -11.06 14.41 8.43
C SER A 61 -9.95 15.47 8.54
N LEU A 62 -9.09 15.57 7.53
CA LEU A 62 -8.03 16.58 7.43
C LEU A 62 -8.43 17.86 6.68
N SER A 63 -9.58 17.83 5.99
CA SER A 63 -10.04 18.94 5.15
C SER A 63 -11.21 19.68 5.81
N PRO A 64 -10.99 20.92 6.31
CA PRO A 64 -12.06 21.75 6.82
C PRO A 64 -12.94 22.35 5.70
N SER A 65 -12.39 22.54 4.50
CA SER A 65 -13.00 23.38 3.44
C SER A 65 -13.46 22.61 2.20
N VAL A 66 -12.86 21.47 1.91
CA VAL A 66 -13.16 20.67 0.71
C VAL A 66 -13.73 19.32 1.14
N LYS A 67 -14.84 18.88 0.52
CA LYS A 67 -15.39 17.55 0.71
C LYS A 67 -15.02 16.65 -0.45
N TYR A 68 -14.45 15.51 -0.13
CA TYR A 68 -14.14 14.41 -1.04
C TYR A 68 -15.29 13.41 -0.98
N ASN A 69 -15.64 12.85 -2.13
CA ASN A 69 -16.68 11.84 -2.24
C ASN A 69 -16.19 10.73 -3.16
N PHE A 70 -16.58 9.50 -2.86
CA PHE A 70 -16.40 8.36 -3.74
C PHE A 70 -17.73 7.64 -3.84
N HIS A 71 -18.13 7.33 -5.08
CA HIS A 71 -19.34 6.61 -5.37
C HIS A 71 -18.95 5.29 -6.00
N THR A 72 -19.30 4.20 -5.33
CA THR A 72 -19.13 2.87 -5.91
C THR A 72 -20.05 2.75 -7.12
N ILE A 73 -19.47 2.34 -8.25
CA ILE A 73 -20.21 2.06 -9.47
C ILE A 73 -20.36 0.56 -9.66
N GLU A 74 -21.39 0.14 -10.39
CA GLU A 74 -21.40 -1.20 -10.98
C GLU A 74 -20.22 -1.33 -11.94
N GLN A 75 -19.49 -2.44 -11.86
CA GLN A 75 -18.28 -2.66 -12.64
C GLN A 75 -18.53 -2.40 -14.14
N PHE A 76 -17.66 -1.63 -14.79
CA PHE A 76 -17.72 -1.48 -16.24
C PHE A 76 -17.41 -2.83 -16.91
N LYS A 77 -17.81 -2.98 -18.18
CA LYS A 77 -17.51 -4.18 -18.97
C LYS A 77 -16.01 -4.45 -19.03
N GLU A 78 -15.21 -3.39 -19.19
CA GLU A 78 -13.75 -3.47 -19.20
C GLU A 78 -13.17 -3.13 -17.82
N LYS A 79 -12.31 -4.01 -17.30
CA LYS A 79 -11.64 -3.80 -16.01
C LYS A 79 -10.76 -2.54 -16.02
N ALA A 80 -10.16 -2.22 -17.17
CA ALA A 80 -9.32 -1.03 -17.33
C ALA A 80 -10.12 0.27 -17.11
N ASP A 81 -11.33 0.37 -17.66
CA ASP A 81 -12.20 1.54 -17.51
C ASP A 81 -12.62 1.73 -16.04
N THR A 82 -12.84 0.62 -15.33
CA THR A 82 -13.12 0.64 -13.88
C THR A 82 -11.94 1.20 -13.09
N VAL A 83 -10.72 0.75 -13.37
CA VAL A 83 -9.52 1.24 -12.69
C VAL A 83 -9.29 2.73 -12.96
N GLU A 84 -9.45 3.17 -14.21
CA GLU A 84 -9.30 4.57 -14.60
C GLU A 84 -10.33 5.46 -13.90
N TYR A 85 -11.60 5.04 -13.83
CA TYR A 85 -12.63 5.75 -13.09
C TYR A 85 -12.30 5.86 -11.60
N ILE A 86 -11.90 4.76 -10.97
CA ILE A 86 -11.53 4.76 -9.55
C ILE A 86 -10.35 5.72 -9.32
N PHE A 87 -9.34 5.70 -10.20
CA PHE A 87 -8.22 6.63 -10.13
C PHE A 87 -8.68 8.10 -10.23
N GLN A 88 -9.52 8.43 -11.21
CA GLN A 88 -10.05 9.78 -11.38
C GLN A 88 -10.79 10.26 -10.13
N MET A 89 -11.61 9.41 -9.52
CA MET A 89 -12.38 9.74 -8.33
C MET A 89 -11.51 9.86 -7.06
N LEU A 90 -10.49 9.01 -6.90
CA LEU A 90 -9.67 8.96 -5.68
C LEU A 90 -8.45 9.90 -5.74
N SER A 91 -7.98 10.27 -6.93
CA SER A 91 -6.78 11.10 -7.10
C SER A 91 -6.79 12.41 -6.31
N PRO A 92 -7.90 13.18 -6.19
CA PRO A 92 -7.89 14.41 -5.41
C PRO A 92 -7.65 14.16 -3.92
N ALA A 93 -8.21 13.07 -3.38
CA ALA A 93 -8.02 12.68 -1.99
C ALA A 93 -6.60 12.16 -1.74
N MET A 94 -6.06 11.35 -2.67
CA MET A 94 -4.68 10.87 -2.59
C MET A 94 -3.68 12.01 -2.57
N PHE A 95 -3.79 12.95 -3.51
CA PHE A 95 -2.84 14.07 -3.62
C PHE A 95 -2.95 15.00 -2.41
N PHE A 96 -4.16 15.25 -1.92
CA PHE A 96 -4.37 16.02 -0.70
C PHE A 96 -3.70 15.38 0.53
N LEU A 97 -3.80 14.06 0.70
CA LEU A 97 -3.12 13.38 1.81
C LEU A 97 -1.60 13.47 1.70
N LEU A 98 -1.04 13.40 0.49
CA LEU A 98 0.39 13.64 0.27
C LEU A 98 0.83 15.08 0.57
N GLU A 99 -0.05 16.07 0.38
CA GLU A 99 0.19 17.46 0.78
C GLU A 99 0.18 17.65 2.30
N LYS A 100 -0.52 16.78 3.04
CA LYS A 100 -0.57 16.81 4.51
C LYS A 100 0.63 16.15 5.21
N GLY A 101 1.63 15.72 4.45
CA GLY A 101 2.89 15.19 4.98
C GLY A 101 3.02 13.67 4.87
N ILE A 102 1.95 12.96 4.49
CA ILE A 102 2.01 11.53 4.23
C ILE A 102 2.88 11.29 2.99
N LYS A 103 3.78 10.31 3.06
CA LYS A 103 4.79 10.07 2.01
C LYS A 103 4.34 9.00 1.02
N LEU A 104 3.58 8.01 1.49
CA LEU A 104 3.07 6.86 0.73
C LEU A 104 1.61 6.58 1.03
N LEU A 105 0.87 6.24 0.00
CA LEU A 105 -0.46 5.65 0.10
C LEU A 105 -0.45 4.32 -0.62
N ILE A 106 -0.90 3.27 0.06
CA ILE A 106 -1.18 1.94 -0.50
C ILE A 106 -2.70 1.79 -0.48
N VAL A 107 -3.39 2.29 -1.51
CA VAL A 107 -4.85 2.30 -1.54
C VAL A 107 -5.36 0.97 -2.07
N THR A 108 -6.05 0.20 -1.24
CA THR A 108 -6.60 -1.10 -1.62
C THR A 108 -7.93 -0.94 -2.36
N LEU A 109 -8.12 -1.74 -3.42
CA LEU A 109 -9.25 -1.64 -4.36
C LEU A 109 -10.00 -2.98 -4.51
N GLY A 110 -9.88 -3.87 -3.52
CA GLY A 110 -10.42 -5.23 -3.56
C GLY A 110 -9.95 -6.01 -4.80
N SER A 111 -10.90 -6.51 -5.59
CA SER A 111 -10.63 -7.28 -6.82
C SER A 111 -10.00 -6.47 -7.96
N ASN A 112 -9.89 -5.14 -7.81
CA ASN A 112 -9.18 -4.27 -8.75
C ASN A 112 -7.69 -4.09 -8.40
N GLY A 113 -7.24 -4.57 -7.23
CA GLY A 113 -5.84 -4.52 -6.83
C GLY A 113 -5.52 -3.36 -5.91
N VAL A 114 -4.42 -2.66 -6.17
CA VAL A 114 -3.88 -1.62 -5.30
C VAL A 114 -3.36 -0.44 -6.12
N PHE A 115 -3.57 0.78 -5.61
CA PHE A 115 -2.80 1.94 -6.02
C PHE A 115 -1.65 2.20 -5.05
N ILE A 116 -0.46 2.47 -5.60
CA ILE A 116 0.68 3.00 -4.86
C ILE A 116 0.85 4.46 -5.27
N CYS A 117 0.66 5.39 -4.34
CA CYS A 117 0.79 6.82 -4.60
C CYS A 117 1.86 7.43 -3.69
N CYS A 118 2.87 8.08 -4.28
CA CYS A 118 4.00 8.66 -3.54
C CYS A 118 4.58 9.89 -4.25
N LYS A 119 5.43 10.63 -3.53
CA LYS A 119 6.28 11.69 -4.11
C LYS A 119 7.62 11.11 -4.54
N GLU A 120 8.14 11.49 -5.71
CA GLU A 120 9.34 10.97 -6.39
C GLU A 120 10.57 10.82 -5.48
N HIS A 121 10.78 11.76 -4.55
CA HIS A 121 11.94 11.77 -3.65
C HIS A 121 11.80 10.90 -2.38
N THR A 122 10.77 10.07 -2.28
CA THR A 122 10.56 9.26 -1.08
C THR A 122 11.44 8.01 -1.09
N ASN A 123 12.71 8.17 -0.70
CA ASN A 123 13.57 7.05 -0.32
C ASN A 123 13.03 6.46 1.00
N PHE A 124 12.09 5.53 0.90
CA PHE A 124 11.40 4.95 2.06
C PHE A 124 12.34 4.29 3.06
N MET A 125 13.45 3.73 2.59
CA MET A 125 14.41 3.04 3.44
C MET A 125 15.84 3.32 2.98
N LYS A 126 16.52 4.26 3.65
CA LYS A 126 17.98 4.45 3.48
C LYS A 126 18.80 3.33 4.16
N ASP A 127 18.19 2.52 5.04
CA ASP A 127 18.86 1.55 5.91
C ASP A 127 18.23 0.14 5.78
N GLN A 128 18.24 -0.44 4.58
CA GLN A 128 17.78 -1.83 4.36
C GLN A 128 18.64 -2.89 5.09
N HIS A 129 19.84 -2.52 5.57
CA HIS A 129 20.87 -3.46 6.00
C HIS A 129 20.75 -4.03 7.43
N LYS A 130 19.65 -3.81 8.16
CA LYS A 130 19.57 -4.17 9.59
C LYS A 130 18.61 -5.31 9.95
N CYS A 131 17.71 -5.72 9.06
CA CYS A 131 16.78 -6.80 9.39
C CYS A 131 17.38 -8.18 9.09
N LYS A 132 17.20 -9.14 10.01
CA LYS A 132 17.67 -10.52 9.83
C LYS A 132 16.85 -11.20 8.75
N GLN A 133 17.51 -11.74 7.73
CA GLN A 133 16.84 -12.55 6.70
C GLN A 133 16.38 -13.89 7.27
N THR A 134 15.14 -14.25 6.97
CA THR A 134 14.54 -15.55 7.23
C THR A 134 14.74 -16.49 6.02
N PRO A 135 14.65 -17.82 6.17
CA PRO A 135 14.65 -18.74 5.03
C PRO A 135 13.59 -18.39 3.98
N PHE A 136 12.39 -18.00 4.44
CA PHE A 136 11.29 -17.54 3.58
C PHE A 136 11.69 -16.33 2.73
N SER A 137 12.20 -15.27 3.36
CA SER A 137 12.58 -14.04 2.66
C SER A 137 13.78 -14.24 1.73
N ARG A 138 14.73 -15.11 2.08
CA ARG A 138 15.84 -15.47 1.19
C ARG A 138 15.34 -16.16 -0.07
N GLN A 139 14.46 -17.16 0.06
CA GLN A 139 13.89 -17.85 -1.09
C GLN A 139 13.08 -16.90 -1.97
N LEU A 140 12.34 -15.97 -1.37
CA LEU A 140 11.60 -14.94 -2.09
C LEU A 140 12.54 -14.03 -2.89
N LEU A 141 13.63 -13.55 -2.27
CA LEU A 141 14.65 -12.73 -2.93
C LEU A 141 15.30 -13.47 -4.10
N GLU A 142 15.75 -14.72 -3.87
CA GLU A 142 16.38 -15.55 -4.91
C GLU A 142 15.47 -15.78 -6.11
N LYS A 143 14.16 -15.97 -5.88
CA LYS A 143 13.19 -16.13 -6.97
C LYS A 143 12.82 -14.83 -7.67
N MET A 144 12.76 -13.72 -6.94
CA MET A 144 12.37 -12.42 -7.50
C MET A 144 13.55 -11.64 -8.10
N ASP A 145 14.79 -12.11 -7.90
CA ASP A 145 15.98 -11.52 -8.48
C ASP A 145 15.92 -11.52 -10.02
N GLY A 146 16.23 -10.38 -10.62
CA GLY A 146 16.17 -10.18 -12.08
C GLY A 146 14.77 -10.15 -12.72
N CYS A 147 13.69 -10.45 -12.00
CA CYS A 147 12.33 -10.53 -12.56
C CYS A 147 11.69 -9.18 -12.88
N PHE A 148 12.23 -8.10 -12.35
CA PHE A 148 11.85 -6.74 -12.73
C PHE A 148 13.07 -5.86 -12.54
N PRO A 149 13.58 -5.16 -13.57
CA PRO A 149 14.52 -4.10 -13.32
C PRO A 149 13.76 -3.08 -12.48
N SER A 150 14.08 -2.98 -11.19
CA SER A 150 13.69 -1.85 -10.32
C SER A 150 13.90 -0.52 -11.05
N ASN A 151 14.90 -0.50 -11.92
CA ASN A 151 15.22 0.54 -12.89
C ASN A 151 14.13 0.91 -13.91
N ASN A 152 13.15 0.09 -14.32
CA ASN A 152 12.22 0.50 -15.40
C ASN A 152 11.06 1.40 -14.95
N LEU A 153 10.58 1.23 -13.71
CA LEU A 153 9.57 2.14 -13.12
C LEU A 153 10.22 3.29 -12.35
N VAL A 154 11.47 3.10 -11.89
CA VAL A 154 12.25 4.13 -11.15
C VAL A 154 13.11 5.01 -12.09
N ASN A 155 13.63 4.53 -13.24
CA ASN A 155 14.45 5.37 -14.16
C ASN A 155 13.68 6.42 -14.98
N LEU A 156 12.37 6.58 -14.76
CA LEU A 156 11.63 7.74 -15.29
C LEU A 156 11.91 9.05 -14.50
N CYS A 157 12.77 8.97 -13.47
CA CYS A 157 12.89 9.97 -12.43
C CYS A 157 14.30 10.63 -12.42
N ARG A 158 14.38 11.88 -12.87
CA ARG A 158 15.60 12.72 -12.80
C ARG A 158 15.52 13.59 -11.55
N GLU A 159 16.65 13.77 -10.88
CA GLU A 159 16.85 14.30 -9.50
C GLU A 159 16.31 15.71 -9.17
N SER A 160 15.41 16.33 -9.95
CA SER A 160 15.08 17.75 -9.80
C SER A 160 13.59 18.12 -9.82
N SER A 161 12.65 17.22 -9.49
CA SER A 161 11.24 17.59 -9.40
C SER A 161 10.47 16.86 -8.28
N SER A 162 9.58 17.58 -7.62
CA SER A 162 8.63 17.05 -6.64
C SER A 162 7.45 16.32 -7.30
N ARG A 163 7.70 15.39 -8.22
CA ARG A 163 6.61 14.71 -8.95
C ARG A 163 5.84 13.79 -8.03
N THR A 164 4.54 13.70 -8.26
CA THR A 164 3.67 12.69 -7.69
C THR A 164 3.52 11.55 -8.69
N CYS A 165 3.75 10.34 -8.23
CA CYS A 165 3.66 9.11 -9.02
C CYS A 165 2.52 8.24 -8.49
N VAL A 166 1.74 7.66 -9.40
CA VAL A 166 0.70 6.68 -9.07
C VAL A 166 0.89 5.44 -9.94
N PHE A 167 1.06 4.31 -9.27
CA PHE A 167 1.16 2.99 -9.88
C PHE A 167 -0.08 2.17 -9.56
N HIS A 168 -0.51 1.35 -10.50
CA HIS A 168 -1.56 0.35 -10.31
C HIS A 168 -0.95 -1.04 -10.38
N LEU A 169 -1.16 -1.81 -9.31
CA LEU A 169 -0.86 -3.25 -9.26
C LEU A 169 -2.19 -4.00 -9.26
N PRO A 170 -2.49 -4.79 -10.29
CA PRO A 170 -3.77 -5.49 -10.37
C PRO A 170 -3.84 -6.63 -9.35
N ALA A 171 -5.06 -6.91 -8.85
CA ALA A 171 -5.31 -8.13 -8.10
C ALA A 171 -5.20 -9.36 -9.00
N ILE A 172 -4.78 -10.47 -8.42
CA ILE A 172 -4.71 -11.78 -9.06
C ILE A 172 -6.09 -12.43 -9.00
N SER A 173 -6.46 -13.19 -10.03
CA SER A 173 -7.67 -14.02 -9.99
C SER A 173 -7.55 -15.03 -8.85
N ALA A 174 -8.57 -15.08 -8.00
CA ALA A 174 -8.59 -15.93 -6.81
C ALA A 174 -9.91 -16.68 -6.71
N SER A 175 -9.87 -17.90 -6.17
CA SER A 175 -11.06 -18.67 -5.82
C SER A 175 -11.50 -18.30 -4.40
N VAL A 176 -12.27 -17.21 -4.28
CA VAL A 176 -12.58 -16.58 -2.98
C VAL A 176 -13.40 -17.51 -2.06
N ILE A 177 -12.86 -17.75 -0.87
CA ILE A 177 -13.50 -18.44 0.26
C ILE A 177 -13.92 -17.41 1.32
N SER A 178 -13.01 -16.51 1.71
CA SER A 178 -13.25 -15.43 2.68
C SER A 178 -12.62 -14.14 2.19
N LEU A 179 -13.17 -12.98 2.54
CA LEU A 179 -12.54 -11.68 2.27
C LEU A 179 -11.88 -11.08 3.54
N THR A 180 -12.13 -11.69 4.69
CA THR A 180 -11.68 -11.17 5.99
C THR A 180 -10.18 -11.40 6.14
N GLY A 181 -9.45 -10.36 6.53
CA GLY A 181 -7.99 -10.43 6.73
C GLY A 181 -7.15 -10.20 5.46
N ALA A 182 -7.76 -10.09 4.28
CA ALA A 182 -7.03 -9.85 3.03
C ALA A 182 -6.20 -8.55 3.06
N GLY A 183 -6.78 -7.47 3.60
CA GLY A 183 -6.07 -6.19 3.78
C GLY A 183 -4.91 -6.30 4.78
N ASP A 184 -5.12 -6.96 5.92
CA ASP A 184 -4.08 -7.18 6.93
C ASP A 184 -2.92 -8.03 6.36
N CYS A 185 -3.27 -9.07 5.60
CA CYS A 185 -2.32 -9.93 4.89
C CYS A 185 -1.54 -9.17 3.81
N LEU A 186 -2.19 -8.24 3.11
CA LEU A 186 -1.52 -7.35 2.15
C LEU A 186 -0.45 -6.50 2.83
N VAL A 187 -0.83 -5.84 3.92
CA VAL A 187 0.07 -4.96 4.69
C VAL A 187 1.19 -5.75 5.34
N GLY A 188 0.87 -6.88 5.97
CA GLY A 188 1.85 -7.78 6.58
C GLY A 188 2.86 -8.33 5.58
N GLY A 189 2.37 -8.76 4.41
CA GLY A 189 3.20 -9.22 3.31
C GLY A 189 4.15 -8.14 2.77
N ALA A 190 3.61 -6.94 2.53
CA ALA A 190 4.40 -5.80 2.08
C ALA A 190 5.45 -5.36 3.10
N LEU A 191 5.10 -5.29 4.39
CA LEU A 191 6.05 -4.96 5.45
C LEU A 191 7.13 -6.03 5.60
N SER A 192 6.78 -7.31 5.47
CA SER A 192 7.72 -8.43 5.51
C SER A 192 8.75 -8.32 4.36
N ALA A 193 8.28 -8.05 3.15
CA ALA A 193 9.14 -7.84 1.98
C ALA A 193 10.01 -6.59 2.11
N LEU A 194 9.46 -5.46 2.58
CA LEU A 194 10.25 -4.25 2.87
C LEU A 194 11.37 -4.53 3.87
N CYS A 195 11.06 -5.25 4.96
CA CYS A 195 12.05 -5.68 5.95
C CYS A 195 13.12 -6.61 5.35
N ALA A 196 12.79 -7.38 4.31
CA ALA A 196 13.71 -8.25 3.61
C ALA A 196 14.60 -7.51 2.58
N GLY A 197 14.35 -6.23 2.31
CA GLY A 197 15.16 -5.40 1.41
C GLY A 197 14.57 -5.18 0.01
N PHE A 198 13.33 -5.58 -0.22
CA PHE A 198 12.64 -5.26 -1.47
C PHE A 198 12.33 -3.77 -1.58
N ASP A 199 12.23 -3.27 -2.82
CA ASP A 199 11.67 -1.93 -3.04
C ASP A 199 10.15 -1.91 -2.75
N ILE A 200 9.55 -0.71 -2.75
CA ILE A 200 8.15 -0.58 -2.37
C ILE A 200 7.18 -1.26 -3.35
N ILE A 201 7.48 -1.22 -4.65
CA ILE A 201 6.60 -1.80 -5.68
C ILE A 201 6.64 -3.33 -5.58
N GLN A 202 7.85 -3.89 -5.46
CA GLN A 202 8.05 -5.32 -5.22
C GLN A 202 7.40 -5.77 -3.92
N SER A 203 7.54 -4.98 -2.86
CA SER A 203 6.95 -5.31 -1.56
C SER A 203 5.42 -5.33 -1.61
N VAL A 204 4.79 -4.34 -2.25
CA VAL A 204 3.34 -4.33 -2.42
C VAL A 204 2.88 -5.48 -3.32
N ALA A 205 3.64 -5.86 -4.35
CA ALA A 205 3.32 -7.04 -5.16
C ALA A 205 3.32 -8.35 -4.35
N VAL A 206 4.29 -8.50 -3.44
CA VAL A 206 4.31 -9.61 -2.46
C VAL A 206 3.09 -9.54 -1.53
N GLY A 207 2.73 -8.34 -1.07
CA GLY A 207 1.51 -8.10 -0.31
C GLY A 207 0.25 -8.55 -1.06
N VAL A 208 0.11 -8.19 -2.35
CA VAL A 208 -1.02 -8.61 -3.20
C VAL A 208 -1.07 -10.14 -3.33
N ALA A 209 0.07 -10.80 -3.52
CA ALA A 209 0.15 -12.26 -3.58
C ALA A 209 -0.27 -12.93 -2.26
N ILE A 210 0.14 -12.39 -1.11
CA ILE A 210 -0.26 -12.91 0.20
C ILE A 210 -1.74 -12.64 0.49
N ALA A 211 -2.26 -11.49 0.05
CA ALA A 211 -3.69 -11.18 0.13
C ALA A 211 -4.53 -12.15 -0.72
N LYS A 212 -4.04 -12.56 -1.90
CA LYS A 212 -4.66 -13.62 -2.71
C LYS A 212 -4.71 -14.93 -1.92
N ALA A 213 -3.61 -15.36 -1.31
CA ALA A 213 -3.61 -16.58 -0.49
C ALA A 213 -4.58 -16.49 0.70
N SER A 214 -4.70 -15.31 1.33
CA SER A 214 -5.67 -15.03 2.40
C SER A 214 -7.12 -15.21 1.93
N VAL A 215 -7.47 -14.70 0.75
CA VAL A 215 -8.86 -14.84 0.28
C VAL A 215 -9.23 -16.25 -0.15
N GLU A 216 -8.24 -17.09 -0.45
CA GLU A 216 -8.40 -18.52 -0.78
C GLU A 216 -8.34 -19.42 0.46
N SER A 217 -8.45 -18.84 1.66
CA SER A 217 -8.41 -19.53 2.96
C SER A 217 -9.67 -19.21 3.79
N GLU A 218 -10.07 -20.13 4.67
CA GLU A 218 -11.11 -19.86 5.68
C GLU A 218 -10.60 -18.95 6.80
N ALA A 219 -9.32 -19.12 7.19
CA ALA A 219 -8.67 -18.31 8.20
C ALA A 219 -8.26 -16.94 7.65
N ASN A 220 -8.33 -15.89 8.50
CA ASN A 220 -7.94 -14.52 8.14
C ASN A 220 -6.47 -14.44 7.66
N ILE A 221 -5.61 -15.28 8.22
CA ILE A 221 -4.22 -15.47 7.82
C ILE A 221 -4.10 -16.95 7.40
N PRO A 222 -3.60 -17.26 6.19
CA PRO A 222 -3.39 -18.64 5.76
C PRO A 222 -2.41 -19.36 6.68
N ASP A 223 -2.72 -20.62 7.01
CA ASP A 223 -1.85 -21.46 7.84
C ASP A 223 -0.52 -21.79 7.12
N ASP A 224 -0.59 -22.00 5.80
CA ASP A 224 0.56 -22.35 4.96
C ASP A 224 0.79 -21.32 3.86
N ILE A 225 1.94 -20.66 3.91
CA ILE A 225 2.38 -19.69 2.90
C ILE A 225 3.66 -20.19 2.25
N SER A 226 3.59 -20.55 0.97
CA SER A 226 4.75 -21.00 0.18
C SER A 226 5.46 -19.80 -0.46
N ALA A 227 6.72 -19.56 -0.12
CA ALA A 227 7.53 -18.50 -0.74
C ALA A 227 7.61 -18.67 -2.28
N ALA A 228 7.60 -19.92 -2.77
CA ALA A 228 7.62 -20.20 -4.19
C ALA A 228 6.35 -19.73 -4.89
N SER A 229 5.17 -20.02 -4.33
CA SER A 229 3.88 -19.58 -4.88
C SER A 229 3.72 -18.07 -4.80
N ILE A 230 4.10 -17.48 -3.66
CA ILE A 230 4.04 -16.02 -3.46
C ILE A 230 4.94 -15.29 -4.45
N ALA A 231 6.15 -15.79 -4.72
CA ALA A 231 7.04 -15.20 -5.70
C ALA A 231 6.44 -15.26 -7.12
N ASP A 232 5.87 -16.40 -7.52
CA ASP A 232 5.29 -16.57 -8.86
C ASP A 232 4.07 -15.62 -9.05
N ASP A 233 3.22 -15.52 -8.03
CA ASP A 233 2.08 -14.58 -7.99
C ASP A 233 2.56 -13.11 -8.00
N ALA A 234 3.57 -12.75 -7.21
CA ALA A 234 4.13 -11.40 -7.16
C ALA A 234 4.77 -10.99 -8.49
N GLN A 235 5.48 -11.89 -9.17
CA GLN A 235 6.02 -11.65 -10.51
C GLN A 235 4.90 -11.37 -11.52
N SER A 236 3.81 -12.14 -11.47
CA SER A 236 2.64 -11.90 -12.34
C SER A 236 2.02 -10.52 -12.11
N VAL A 237 1.94 -10.08 -10.84
CA VAL A 237 1.47 -8.73 -10.48
C VAL A 237 2.40 -7.66 -11.03
N LEU A 238 3.72 -7.82 -10.85
CA LEU A 238 4.72 -6.87 -11.34
C LEU A 238 4.69 -6.75 -12.87
N HIS A 239 4.62 -7.86 -13.59
CA HIS A 239 4.48 -7.88 -15.06
C HIS A 239 3.24 -7.14 -15.57
N SER A 240 2.19 -7.07 -14.74
CA SER A 240 0.92 -6.42 -15.08
C SER A 240 0.79 -5.01 -14.49
N ALA A 241 1.80 -4.53 -13.75
CA ALA A 241 1.77 -3.23 -13.11
C ALA A 241 1.84 -2.10 -14.13
N LYS A 242 1.14 -1.00 -13.86
CA LYS A 242 1.05 0.16 -14.76
C LYS A 242 1.34 1.46 -14.03
N VAL A 243 1.96 2.41 -14.71
CA VAL A 243 2.01 3.81 -14.26
C VAL A 243 0.72 4.49 -14.72
N LEU A 244 -0.09 4.97 -13.79
CA LEU A 244 -1.31 5.74 -14.10
C LEU A 244 -1.02 7.25 -14.17
N TRP A 245 -0.10 7.73 -13.34
CA TRP A 245 0.22 9.16 -13.25
C TRP A 245 1.67 9.38 -12.83
N CYS A 246 2.33 10.37 -13.42
CA CYS A 246 3.66 10.83 -13.04
C CYS A 246 3.81 12.29 -13.47
N LYS A 247 3.61 13.24 -12.54
CA LYS A 247 3.73 14.70 -12.77
C LYS A 247 4.12 15.44 -11.51
#